data_AF-A0A1X6X0J3-F1
#
_entry.id   AF-A0A1X6X0J3-F1
#
_cell.length_a   1.000
_cell.length_b   1.000
_cell.length_c   1.000
_cell.angle_alpha   90.00
_cell.angle_beta   90.00
_cell.angle_gamma   90.00
#
_symmetry.space_group_name_H-M   'P 1'
#
loop_
_entity.id
_entity.type
_entity.pdbx_description
1 polymer ?
#
loop_
_entity_poly.entity_id
_entity_poly.type
_entity_poly.pdbx_seq_one_letter_code
_entity_poly.pdbx_strand_id
1 'polypeptide(L)'
;MSPSRLLTLLCALAALAFAVGAVIALGDRLGLLGGAHARAAGEIVGAESETDSDGDTRYRAVVQFEVDGETHLLTASETSPWHPNTGDDRTVLYAVDDPDDASLLGVREVATVPGLLLLGALASAFVLRLRVQTHGFLRPRAENG
;
A
#
# COMPACT_ATOMS: atom_id res chain seq x y z
N MET A 1 -25.31 -22.80 -21.01
CA MET A 1 -23.93 -22.58 -20.54
C MET A 1 -23.65 -23.59 -19.44
N SER A 2 -22.58 -24.40 -19.52
CA SER A 2 -22.34 -25.43 -18.49
C SER A 2 -21.90 -24.76 -17.18
N PRO A 3 -22.30 -25.28 -16.01
CA PRO A 3 -21.92 -24.72 -14.71
C PRO A 3 -20.40 -24.60 -14.53
N SER A 4 -19.64 -25.49 -15.19
CA SER A 4 -18.17 -25.42 -15.26
C SER A 4 -17.64 -24.16 -15.95
N ARG A 5 -18.27 -23.69 -17.03
CA ARG A 5 -17.83 -22.49 -17.77
C ARG A 5 -18.16 -21.20 -17.00
N LEU A 6 -19.27 -21.19 -16.27
CA LEU A 6 -19.64 -20.09 -15.39
C LEU A 6 -18.59 -19.93 -14.27
N LEU A 7 -18.18 -21.03 -13.63
CA LEU A 7 -17.18 -21.02 -12.57
C LEU A 7 -15.82 -20.51 -13.08
N THR A 8 -15.38 -20.97 -14.26
CA THR A 8 -14.11 -20.52 -14.86
C THR A 8 -14.12 -19.02 -15.17
N LEU A 9 -15.23 -18.49 -15.70
CA LEU A 9 -15.37 -17.06 -15.98
C LEU A 9 -15.34 -16.21 -14.70
N LEU A 10 -16.02 -16.66 -13.62
CA LEU A 10 -16.00 -15.96 -12.34
C LEU A 10 -14.59 -15.93 -11.72
N CYS A 11 -13.86 -17.05 -11.76
CA CYS A 11 -12.47 -17.09 -11.29
C CYS A 11 -11.56 -16.17 -12.12
N ALA A 12 -11.72 -16.13 -13.44
CA ALA A 12 -10.93 -15.27 -14.32
C ALA A 12 -11.21 -13.77 -14.05
N LEU A 13 -12.47 -13.41 -13.84
CA LEU A 13 -12.87 -12.04 -13.47
C LEU A 13 -12.32 -11.62 -12.11
N ALA A 14 -12.39 -12.50 -11.11
CA ALA A 14 -11.84 -12.23 -9.78
C ALA A 14 -10.31 -12.04 -9.83
N ALA A 15 -9.60 -12.88 -10.58
CA ALA A 15 -8.15 -12.74 -10.77
C ALA A 15 -7.78 -11.45 -11.50
N LEU A 16 -8.56 -11.05 -12.52
CA LEU A 16 -8.35 -9.79 -13.24
C LEU A 16 -8.61 -8.59 -12.33
N ALA A 17 -9.71 -8.60 -11.57
CA ALA A 17 -10.02 -7.53 -10.62
C ALA A 17 -8.93 -7.38 -9.56
N PHE A 18 -8.40 -8.51 -9.05
CA PHE A 18 -7.29 -8.50 -8.11
C PHE A 18 -6.01 -7.95 -8.74
N ALA A 19 -5.67 -8.35 -9.97
CA ALA A 19 -4.49 -7.84 -10.67
C ALA A 19 -4.59 -6.32 -10.94
N VAL A 20 -5.76 -5.84 -11.37
CA VAL A 20 -6.01 -4.40 -11.57
C VAL A 20 -5.90 -3.64 -10.25
N GLY A 21 -6.53 -4.13 -9.18
CA GLY A 21 -6.41 -3.53 -7.85
C GLY A 21 -4.97 -3.50 -7.34
N ALA A 22 -4.20 -4.55 -7.59
CA ALA A 22 -2.78 -4.61 -7.24
C ALA A 22 -1.93 -3.62 -8.04
N VAL A 23 -2.22 -3.44 -9.35
CA VAL A 23 -1.51 -2.45 -10.19
C VAL A 23 -1.84 -1.02 -9.75
N ILE A 24 -3.10 -0.72 -9.40
CA ILE A 24 -3.49 0.61 -8.91
C ILE A 24 -2.83 0.88 -7.56
N ALA A 25 -2.92 -0.05 -6.60
CA ALA A 25 -2.29 0.08 -5.29
C ALA A 25 -0.75 0.16 -5.37
N LEU A 26 -0.14 -0.48 -6.37
CA LEU A 26 1.28 -0.36 -6.64
C LEU A 26 1.61 0.95 -7.36
N GLY A 27 0.74 1.46 -8.22
CA GLY A 27 0.87 2.73 -8.93
C GLY A 27 0.89 3.92 -7.97
N ASP A 28 -0.04 3.96 -7.02
CA ASP A 28 -0.07 4.99 -5.97
C ASP A 28 1.23 4.95 -5.14
N ARG A 29 1.77 3.75 -4.90
CA ARG A 29 3.04 3.56 -4.18
C ARG A 29 4.29 3.77 -5.02
N LEU A 30 4.19 3.66 -6.34
CA LEU A 30 5.27 3.99 -7.28
C LEU A 30 5.27 5.49 -7.59
N GLY A 31 4.13 6.18 -7.50
CA GLY A 31 4.08 7.64 -7.38
C GLY A 31 4.94 8.09 -6.20
N LEU A 32 4.83 7.39 -5.08
CA LEU A 32 5.71 7.54 -3.91
C LEU A 32 7.18 7.06 -4.11
N LEU A 33 7.57 6.60 -5.29
CA LEU A 33 8.95 6.19 -5.62
C LEU A 33 9.50 6.91 -6.85
N GLY A 34 8.64 7.59 -7.61
CA GLY A 34 9.00 8.36 -8.80
C GLY A 34 9.42 9.79 -8.48
N GLY A 35 8.88 10.37 -7.40
CA GLY A 35 9.38 11.62 -6.81
C GLY A 35 10.48 11.34 -5.79
N ALA A 36 11.48 12.21 -5.71
CA ALA A 36 12.40 12.18 -4.57
C ALA A 36 11.57 12.54 -3.33
N HIS A 37 11.46 11.63 -2.36
CA HIS A 37 10.88 11.97 -1.06
C HIS A 37 11.98 12.21 -0.05
N ALA A 38 11.76 13.22 0.78
CA ALA A 38 12.61 13.55 1.90
C ALA A 38 11.81 13.46 3.21
N ARG A 39 12.54 13.44 4.31
CA ARG A 39 11.96 13.39 5.66
C ARG A 39 12.25 14.70 6.37
N ALA A 40 11.24 15.23 7.03
CA ALA A 40 11.36 16.36 7.94
C ALA A 40 10.90 15.95 9.34
N ALA A 41 11.49 16.60 10.35
CA ALA A 41 10.90 16.64 11.68
C ALA A 41 9.73 17.62 11.64
N GLY A 42 8.58 17.20 12.14
CA GLY A 42 7.41 18.05 12.32
C GLY A 42 6.89 17.95 13.75
N GLU A 43 6.11 18.94 14.15
CA GLU A 43 5.52 19.04 15.48
C GLU A 43 3.99 19.13 15.34
N ILE A 44 3.25 18.41 16.19
CA ILE A 44 1.80 18.59 16.25
C ILE A 44 1.51 19.98 16.80
N VAL A 45 0.95 20.87 15.97
CA VAL A 45 0.56 22.23 16.36
C VAL A 45 -0.91 22.36 16.70
N GLY A 46 -1.73 21.37 16.32
CA GLY A 46 -3.15 21.38 16.60
C GLY A 46 -3.88 20.11 16.19
N ALA A 47 -5.21 20.20 16.22
CA ALA A 47 -6.09 19.14 15.78
C ALA A 47 -7.29 19.72 15.03
N GLU A 48 -7.66 19.09 13.93
CA GLU A 48 -9.00 19.25 13.34
C GLU A 48 -9.94 18.25 13.98
N SER A 49 -11.16 18.67 14.29
CA SER A 49 -12.20 17.80 14.85
C SER A 49 -13.41 17.73 13.92
N GLU A 50 -13.93 16.53 13.73
CA GLU A 50 -15.15 16.26 13.01
C GLU A 50 -16.11 15.53 13.96
N THR A 51 -17.31 16.08 14.16
CA THR A 51 -18.37 15.47 14.97
C THR A 51 -19.48 15.01 14.05
N ASP A 52 -19.87 13.74 14.15
CA ASP A 52 -20.96 13.19 13.36
C ASP A 52 -22.35 13.48 13.96
N SER A 53 -23.41 13.03 13.28
CA SER A 53 -24.79 13.22 13.72
C SER A 53 -25.13 12.48 15.02
N ASP A 54 -24.34 11.48 15.39
CA ASP A 54 -24.54 10.66 16.59
C ASP A 54 -23.79 11.26 17.80
N GLY A 55 -22.99 12.31 17.57
CA GLY A 55 -22.22 13.03 18.58
C GLY A 55 -20.80 12.49 18.78
N ASP A 56 -20.38 11.50 17.99
CA ASP A 56 -19.03 10.97 18.05
C ASP A 56 -18.07 11.96 17.40
N THR A 57 -17.03 12.35 18.15
CA THR A 57 -16.00 13.29 17.67
C THR A 57 -14.72 12.54 17.34
N ARG A 58 -14.18 12.79 16.14
CA ARG A 58 -12.89 12.29 15.68
C ARG A 58 -11.94 13.44 15.43
N TYR A 59 -10.67 13.21 15.72
CA TYR A 59 -9.60 14.19 15.61
C TYR A 59 -8.59 13.77 14.54
N ARG A 60 -8.07 14.75 13.81
CA ARG A 60 -6.92 14.63 12.90
C ARG A 60 -5.83 15.56 13.40
N ALA A 61 -4.60 15.06 13.52
CA ALA A 61 -3.49 15.91 13.92
C ALA A 61 -3.13 16.90 12.80
N VAL A 62 -2.87 18.15 13.17
CA VAL A 62 -2.27 19.16 12.29
C VAL A 62 -0.80 19.27 12.68
N VAL A 63 0.07 18.92 11.74
CA VAL A 63 1.52 18.86 11.93
C VAL A 63 2.17 19.98 11.16
N GLN A 64 3.01 20.77 11.83
CA GLN A 64 3.84 21.78 11.23
C GLN A 64 5.22 21.19 10.95
N PHE A 65 5.80 21.48 9.79
CA PHE A 65 7.17 21.09 9.45
C PHE A 65 7.84 22.16 8.58
N GLU A 66 9.16 22.17 8.57
CA GLU A 66 9.95 23.15 7.82
C GLU A 66 10.70 22.48 6.66
N VAL A 67 10.63 23.09 5.47
CA VAL A 67 11.38 22.70 4.28
C VAL A 67 11.97 23.97 3.67
N ASP A 68 13.29 24.00 3.48
CA ASP A 68 14.01 25.13 2.89
C ASP A 68 13.73 26.51 3.54
N GLY A 69 13.41 26.51 4.85
CA GLY A 69 13.09 27.71 5.62
C GLY A 69 11.63 28.18 5.49
N GLU A 70 10.79 27.44 4.76
CA GLU A 70 9.36 27.65 4.67
C GLU A 70 8.60 26.66 5.55
N THR A 71 7.56 27.18 6.21
CA THR A 71 6.73 26.40 7.15
C THR A 71 5.49 25.87 6.44
N HIS A 72 5.31 24.55 6.47
CA HIS A 72 4.17 23.85 5.88
C HIS A 72 3.29 23.23 6.96
N LEU A 73 2.01 23.04 6.64
CA LEU A 73 1.03 22.39 7.51
C LEU A 73 0.48 21.14 6.83
N LEU A 74 0.52 20.03 7.54
CA LEU A 74 -0.01 18.73 7.13
C LEU A 74 -1.14 18.33 8.07
N THR A 75 -2.35 18.14 7.53
CA THR A 75 -3.44 17.48 8.25
C THR A 75 -3.35 15.97 8.04
N ALA A 76 -3.20 15.21 9.12
CA ALA A 76 -3.11 13.76 9.09
C ALA A 76 -4.37 13.13 8.47
N SER A 77 -4.19 12.15 7.58
CA SER A 77 -5.31 11.38 7.02
C SER A 77 -5.93 10.42 8.04
N GLU A 78 -5.17 10.01 9.05
CA GLU A 78 -5.64 9.15 10.13
C GLU A 78 -6.53 9.95 11.10
N THR A 79 -7.72 9.41 11.38
CA THR A 79 -8.63 9.91 12.40
C THR A 79 -8.52 9.09 13.69
N SER A 80 -8.54 9.76 14.83
CA SER A 80 -8.47 9.16 16.17
C SER A 80 -9.62 9.65 17.04
N PRO A 81 -10.21 8.81 17.91
CA PRO A 81 -11.17 9.29 18.92
C PRO A 81 -10.50 10.12 20.03
N TRP A 82 -9.17 10.04 20.14
CA TRP A 82 -8.38 10.78 21.13
C TRP A 82 -7.77 12.02 20.49
N HIS A 83 -7.90 13.15 21.19
CA HIS A 83 -7.25 14.40 20.81
C HIS A 83 -5.72 14.21 20.84
N PRO A 84 -4.99 14.57 19.77
CA PRO A 84 -3.54 14.47 19.75
C PRO A 84 -2.90 15.51 20.69
N ASN A 85 -1.74 15.21 21.28
CA ASN A 85 -1.05 16.18 22.12
C ASN A 85 -0.26 17.15 21.23
N THR A 86 -0.53 18.44 21.40
CA THR A 86 0.30 19.50 20.81
C THR A 86 1.72 19.44 21.39
N GLY A 87 2.73 19.64 20.55
CA GLY A 87 4.15 19.53 20.93
C GLY A 87 4.76 18.15 20.71
N ASP A 88 3.97 17.13 20.35
CA ASP A 88 4.52 15.82 20.03
C ASP A 88 5.26 15.86 18.68
N ASP A 89 6.48 15.34 18.65
CA ASP A 89 7.28 15.19 17.43
C ASP A 89 6.71 14.09 16.51
N ARG A 90 6.74 14.35 15.20
CA ARG A 90 6.35 13.44 14.14
C ARG A 90 7.34 13.49 12.98
N THR A 91 7.51 12.35 12.31
CA THR A 91 8.26 12.30 11.05
C THR A 91 7.31 12.49 9.89
N VAL A 92 7.54 13.55 9.12
CA VAL A 92 6.80 13.87 7.90
C VAL A 92 7.61 13.37 6.70
N LEU A 93 6.95 12.66 5.80
CA LEU A 93 7.47 12.32 4.47
C LEU A 93 6.84 13.28 3.47
N TYR A 94 7.63 13.99 2.69
CA TYR A 94 7.13 14.96 1.71
C TYR A 94 7.78 14.72 0.34
N ALA A 95 7.09 15.11 -0.74
CA ALA A 95 7.69 15.16 -2.07
C ALA A 95 8.63 16.37 -2.19
N VAL A 96 9.88 16.15 -2.59
CA VAL A 96 10.89 17.22 -2.71
C VAL A 96 10.47 18.29 -3.72
N ASP A 97 9.77 17.89 -4.79
CA ASP A 97 9.28 18.80 -5.82
C ASP A 97 7.96 19.51 -5.43
N ASP A 98 7.24 19.00 -4.42
CA ASP A 98 5.98 19.54 -3.92
C ASP A 98 5.82 19.24 -2.41
N PRO A 99 6.35 20.10 -1.53
CA PRO A 99 6.32 19.86 -0.08
C PRO A 99 4.92 19.77 0.52
N ASP A 100 3.90 20.30 -0.16
CA ASP A 100 2.51 20.21 0.27
C ASP A 100 1.93 18.79 0.05
N ASP A 101 2.53 17.99 -0.83
CA ASP A 101 2.30 16.54 -0.92
C ASP A 101 3.09 15.81 0.17
N ALA A 102 2.61 15.98 1.40
CA ALA A 102 3.18 15.40 2.59
C ALA A 102 2.27 14.34 3.23
N SER A 103 2.87 13.38 3.90
CA SER A 103 2.19 12.32 4.65
C SER A 103 2.93 12.01 5.94
N LEU A 104 2.20 11.58 6.96
CA LEU A 104 2.81 11.09 8.19
C LEU A 104 3.31 9.67 7.97
N LEU A 105 4.56 9.43 8.33
CA LEU A 105 5.16 8.11 8.18
C LEU A 105 4.58 7.17 9.25
N GLY A 106 3.52 6.45 8.89
CA GLY A 106 2.90 5.45 9.76
C GLY A 106 3.79 4.23 9.92
N VAL A 107 3.84 3.67 11.13
CA VAL A 107 4.56 2.42 11.45
C VAL A 107 4.15 1.22 10.58
N ARG A 108 3.00 1.32 9.89
CA ARG A 108 2.41 0.24 9.09
C ARG A 108 2.91 0.20 7.64
N GLU A 109 3.43 1.29 7.10
CA GLU A 109 3.82 1.35 5.69
C GLU A 109 5.17 0.69 5.40
N VAL A 110 6.10 0.73 6.35
CA VAL A 110 7.45 0.14 6.24
C VAL A 110 7.43 -1.38 6.08
N ALA A 111 6.38 -2.07 6.54
CA ALA A 111 6.31 -3.54 6.49
C ALA A 111 5.71 -4.11 5.19
N THR A 112 5.09 -3.29 4.34
CA THR A 112 4.28 -3.82 3.22
C THR A 112 5.12 -4.19 1.99
N VAL A 113 6.22 -3.47 1.76
CA VAL A 113 7.11 -3.69 0.60
C VAL A 113 7.80 -5.07 0.64
N PRO A 114 8.44 -5.51 1.75
CA PRO A 114 9.05 -6.84 1.78
C PRO A 114 8.01 -7.97 1.69
N GLY A 115 6.81 -7.80 2.27
CA GLY A 115 5.76 -8.81 2.24
C GLY A 115 5.21 -9.08 0.83
N LEU A 116 5.05 -8.04 0.01
CA LEU A 116 4.57 -8.16 -1.37
C LEU A 116 5.61 -8.81 -2.30
N LEU A 117 6.90 -8.50 -2.10
CA LEU A 117 8.00 -9.18 -2.82
C LEU A 117 8.08 -10.67 -2.47
N LEU A 118 7.86 -11.02 -1.21
CA LEU A 118 7.85 -12.42 -0.75
C LEU A 118 6.66 -13.21 -1.34
N LEU A 119 5.47 -12.61 -1.39
CA LEU A 119 4.29 -13.21 -2.02
C LEU A 119 4.48 -13.38 -3.54
N GLY A 120 5.05 -12.40 -4.23
CA GLY A 120 5.39 -12.49 -5.65
C GLY A 120 6.41 -13.59 -5.95
N ALA A 121 7.43 -13.74 -5.11
CA ALA A 121 8.43 -14.81 -5.21
C ALA A 121 7.81 -16.21 -5.00
N LEU A 122 6.95 -16.35 -3.99
CA LEU A 122 6.26 -17.63 -3.70
C LEU A 122 5.28 -18.02 -4.82
N ALA A 123 4.52 -17.06 -5.37
CA ALA A 123 3.64 -17.31 -6.50
C ALA A 123 4.41 -17.75 -7.76
N SER A 124 5.55 -17.10 -8.03
CA SER A 124 6.43 -17.45 -9.15
C SER A 124 7.00 -18.87 -9.02
N ALA A 125 7.46 -19.24 -7.82
CA ALA A 125 7.96 -20.58 -7.54
C ALA A 125 6.87 -21.66 -7.69
N PHE A 126 5.63 -21.36 -7.29
CA PHE A 126 4.50 -22.27 -7.44
C PHE A 126 4.14 -22.52 -8.92
N VAL A 127 4.12 -21.48 -9.75
CA VAL A 127 3.86 -21.59 -11.19
C VAL A 127 4.95 -22.40 -11.90
N LEU A 128 6.23 -22.17 -11.56
CA LEU A 128 7.35 -22.96 -12.08
C LEU A 128 7.22 -24.45 -11.71
N ARG A 129 6.83 -24.75 -10.47
CA ARG A 129 6.64 -26.15 -10.02
C ARG A 129 5.50 -26.86 -10.76
N LEU A 130 4.41 -26.17 -11.04
CA LEU A 130 3.28 -26.72 -11.81
C LEU A 130 3.64 -27.00 -13.28
N ARG A 131 4.46 -26.14 -13.91
CA ARG A 131 4.96 -26.39 -15.28
C ARG A 131 5.89 -27.60 -15.35
N VAL A 132 6.74 -27.80 -14.34
CA VAL A 132 7.64 -28.96 -14.30
C VAL A 132 6.87 -30.28 -14.15
N GLN A 133 5.79 -30.30 -13.35
CA GLN A 133 4.97 -31.51 -13.21
C GLN A 133 4.14 -31.84 -14.46
N THR A 134 3.67 -30.83 -15.19
CA THR A 134 2.88 -31.03 -16.41
C THR A 134 3.72 -31.46 -17.61
N HIS A 135 5.00 -31.06 -17.68
CA HIS A 135 5.92 -31.51 -18.74
C HIS A 135 6.74 -32.77 -18.39
N GLY A 136 6.80 -33.18 -17.12
CA GLY A 136 7.53 -34.39 -16.71
C GLY A 136 6.83 -35.72 -17.02
N PHE A 137 5.55 -35.71 -17.43
CA PHE A 137 4.76 -36.93 -17.59
C PHE A 137 4.82 -37.55 -19.00
N LEU A 138 5.58 -36.97 -19.93
CA LEU A 138 5.79 -37.51 -21.28
C LEU A 138 7.24 -37.94 -21.49
N ARG A 139 7.75 -38.86 -20.65
CA ARG A 139 8.88 -39.70 -21.09
C ARG A 139 8.29 -40.95 -21.74
N PRO A 140 8.37 -41.12 -23.07
CA PRO A 140 8.03 -42.39 -23.68
C PRO A 140 8.96 -43.45 -23.09
N ARG A 141 8.34 -44.47 -22.49
CA ARG A 141 9.00 -45.70 -22.05
C ARG A 141 9.53 -46.36 -23.32
N ALA A 142 10.81 -46.13 -23.63
CA ALA A 142 11.51 -46.91 -24.64
C ALA A 142 11.52 -48.36 -24.13
N GLU A 143 10.72 -49.19 -24.78
CA GLU A 143 10.82 -50.64 -24.76
C GLU A 143 12.26 -51.00 -25.16
N ASN A 144 13.01 -51.58 -24.22
CA ASN A 144 14.15 -52.40 -24.54
C ASN A 144 13.74 -53.84 -24.22
N GLY A 145 13.89 -54.68 -25.25
CA GLY A 145 13.43 -56.07 -25.30
C GLY A 145 14.18 -57.04 -24.40
#